data_AF-A0A9C9GE08-F1
#
_entry.id   AF-A0A9C9GE08-F1
#
_cell.length_a   1.000
_cell.length_b   1.000
_cell.length_c   1.000
_cell.angle_alpha   90.00
_cell.angle_beta   90.00
_cell.angle_gamma   90.00
#
_symmetry.space_group_name_H-M   'P 1'
#
loop_
_entity.id
_entity.type
_entity.pdbx_description
1 polymer ?
#
loop_
_entity_poly.entity_id
_entity_poly.type
_entity_poly.pdbx_seq_one_letter_code
_entity_poly.pdbx_strand_id
1 'polypeptide(L)' 'LYGFALSYPQGGEDVTGYIFEPWHYRYIGREAALQWKNSGKILQEFLEEKPQYFE' A
#
# COMPACT_ATOMS: atom_id res chain seq x y z
N LEU A 1 8.45 -8.70 5.52
CA LEU A 1 6.97 -8.70 5.32
C LEU A 1 6.60 -9.86 4.41
N TYR A 2 5.46 -10.50 4.63
CA TYR A 2 5.01 -11.67 3.84
C TYR A 2 4.52 -11.32 2.42
N GLY A 3 4.78 -10.10 1.96
CA GLY A 3 4.34 -9.59 0.65
C GLY A 3 3.01 -8.84 0.67
N PHE A 4 2.45 -8.58 1.85
CA PHE A 4 1.20 -7.86 2.02
C PHE A 4 1.41 -6.46 2.57
N ALA A 5 0.59 -5.51 2.10
CA ALA A 5 0.46 -4.15 2.60
C ALA A 5 -1.00 -3.85 2.96
N LEU A 6 -1.22 -2.99 3.95
CA LEU A 6 -2.56 -2.54 4.33
C LEU A 6 -3.05 -1.52 3.30
N SER A 7 -4.20 -1.77 2.69
CA SER A 7 -4.71 -0.92 1.61
C SER A 7 -5.29 0.38 2.15
N TYR A 8 -6.06 0.29 3.25
CA TYR A 8 -6.80 1.40 3.83
C TYR A 8 -6.41 1.58 5.30
N PRO A 9 -5.34 2.35 5.59
CA PRO A 9 -4.89 2.61 6.95
C PRO A 9 -5.77 3.66 7.65
N GLN A 10 -5.77 3.64 8.98
CA GLN A 10 -6.43 4.66 9.78
C GLN A 10 -5.78 6.03 9.54
N GLY A 11 -6.59 7.06 9.28
CA GLY A 11 -6.09 8.41 8.95
C GLY A 11 -5.67 8.57 7.48
N GLY A 12 -5.89 7.57 6.63
CA GLY A 12 -5.60 7.60 5.19
C GLY A 12 -6.82 7.85 4.30
N GLU A 13 -7.96 8.24 4.89
CA GLU A 13 -9.24 8.39 4.19
C GLU A 13 -9.16 9.44 3.08
N ASP A 14 -8.47 10.57 3.30
CA ASP A 14 -8.32 11.65 2.32
C ASP A 14 -7.49 11.24 1.08
N VAL A 15 -6.59 10.26 1.25
CA VAL A 15 -5.74 9.75 0.17
C VAL A 15 -6.43 8.61 -0.56
N THR A 16 -7.02 7.68 0.19
CA THR A 16 -7.54 6.43 -0.37
C THR A 16 -9.00 6.50 -0.80
N GLY A 17 -9.80 7.40 -0.22
CA GLY A 17 -11.25 7.47 -0.40
C GLY A 17 -12.04 6.38 0.32
N TYR A 18 -11.38 5.54 1.13
CA TYR A 18 -12.01 4.47 1.91
C TYR A 18 -11.77 4.70 3.40
N ILE A 19 -12.74 4.29 4.23
CA ILE A 19 -12.58 4.25 5.69
C ILE A 19 -11.48 3.26 6.09
N PHE A 20 -10.99 3.37 7.32
CA PHE A 20 -10.08 2.37 7.87
C PHE A 20 -10.63 0.93 7.77
N GLU A 21 -9.93 0.06 7.04
CA GLU A 21 -10.27 -1.36 6.91
C GLU A 21 -9.10 -2.24 7.40
N PRO A 22 -9.03 -2.58 8.70
CA PRO A 22 -7.93 -3.37 9.26
C PRO A 22 -7.80 -4.79 8.68
N TRP A 23 -8.79 -5.27 7.93
CA TRP A 23 -8.79 -6.57 7.26
C TRP A 23 -8.26 -6.51 5.82
N HIS A 24 -8.16 -5.33 5.19
CA HIS A 24 -7.94 -5.22 3.75
C HIS A 24 -6.45 -5.17 3.38
N TYR A 25 -5.84 -6.34 3.31
CA TYR A 25 -4.46 -6.49 2.86
C TYR A 25 -4.37 -6.81 1.38
N ARG A 26 -3.51 -6.09 0.67
CA ARG A 26 -3.18 -6.34 -0.73
C ARG A 26 -1.82 -7.01 -0.83
N TYR A 27 -1.75 -8.11 -1.58
CA TYR A 27 -0.47 -8.69 -1.95
C TYR A 27 0.20 -7.82 -3.03
N ILE A 28 1.41 -7.37 -2.76
CA ILE A 28 2.21 -6.54 -3.67
C ILE A 28 3.61 -7.13 -3.93
N GLY A 29 3.88 -8.34 -3.43
CA GLY A 29 5.20 -8.97 -3.51
C GLY A 29 6.09 -8.65 -2.30
N ARG A 30 6.98 -9.59 -1.94
CA ARG A 30 7.81 -9.49 -0.72
C ARG A 30 8.74 -8.29 -0.71
N GLU A 31 9.40 -8.03 -1.84
CA GLU A 31 10.34 -6.91 -1.98
C GLU A 31 9.61 -5.56 -1.93
N ALA A 32 8.55 -5.40 -2.71
CA ALA A 32 7.75 -4.17 -2.70
C ALA A 32 7.12 -3.91 -1.31
N ALA A 33 6.63 -4.94 -0.62
CA ALA A 33 6.12 -4.80 0.74
C ALA A 33 7.20 -4.28 1.71
N LEU A 34 8.44 -4.76 1.60
CA LEU A 34 9.55 -4.24 2.40
C LEU A 34 9.85 -2.77 2.08
N GLN A 35 9.90 -2.41 0.79
CA GLN A 35 10.11 -1.02 0.36
C GLN A 35 8.99 -0.09 0.84
N TRP A 36 7.74 -0.52 0.70
CA TRP A 36 6.56 0.20 1.19
C TRP A 36 6.65 0.45 2.70
N LYS A 37 6.91 -0.58 3.50
CA LYS A 37 7.04 -0.41 4.96
C LYS A 37 8.15 0.54 5.36
N ASN A 38 9.29 0.49 4.67
CA ASN A 38 10.41 1.39 4.96
C ASN A 38 10.12 2.83 4.51
N SER A 39 9.24 3.04 3.54
CA SER A 39 8.86 4.37 3.07
C SER A 39 7.96 5.12 4.06
N GLY A 40 7.21 4.41 4.90
CA GLY A 40 6.22 4.99 5.81
C GLY A 40 4.97 5.56 5.13
N LYS A 41 4.81 5.34 3.82
CA LYS A 41 3.72 5.89 3.00
C LYS A 41 2.45 5.06 3.09
N ILE A 42 1.31 5.67 2.75
CA ILE A 42 0.09 4.94 2.41
C ILE A 42 0.36 4.12 1.14
N LEU A 43 -0.25 2.94 1.03
CA LEU A 43 0.00 2.03 -0.10
C LEU A 43 -0.23 2.71 -1.45
N GLN A 44 -1.30 3.51 -1.58
CA GLN A 44 -1.59 4.22 -2.83
C GLN A 44 -0.46 5.18 -3.24
N GLU A 45 0.02 6.03 -2.32
CA GLU A 45 1.14 6.96 -2.59
C GLU A 45 2.40 6.20 -3.02
N PHE A 46 2.70 5.06 -2.38
CA PHE A 46 3.82 4.22 -2.76
C PHE A 46 3.68 3.63 -4.17
N LEU A 47 2.46 3.28 -4.59
CA LEU A 47 2.18 2.72 -5.91
C LEU A 47 2.19 3.79 -7.01
N GLU A 48 1.77 5.02 -6.72
CA GLU A 48 1.78 6.14 -7.67
C GLU A 48 3.20 6.55 -8.09
N GLU A 49 4.19 6.34 -7.23
CA GLU A 49 5.61 6.59 -7.54
C GLU A 49 6.25 5.50 -8.40
N LYS A 50 5.58 4.34 -8.52
CA LYS A 50 6.09 3.20 -9.27
C LYS A 50 5.41 3.19 -10.65
N PRO A 51 6.18 3.11 -11.75
CA PRO A 51 5.60 2.89 -13.06
C PRO A 51 4.74 1.62 -13.04
N GLN A 52 3.46 1.79 -13.40
CA GLN A 52 2.52 0.68 -13.56
C GLN A 52 2.78 0.06 -14.93
N TYR A 53 3.79 -0.80 -15.01
CA TYR A 53 4.08 -1.52 -16.25
C TYR A 53 2.99 -2.56 -16.51
N PHE A 54 2.39 -2.49 -17.70
CA PHE A 54 1.65 -3.57 -18.32
C PHE A 54 2.55 -4.05 -19.48
N GLU A 55 3.45 -5.00 -19.20
CA GLU A 55 4.03 -5.81 -20.29
C GLU A 55 3.06 -6.95 -20.63
#